data_AF-A0A442HHI3-F1
#
_entry.id   AF-A0A442HHI3-F1
#
_cell.length_a   1.000
_cell.length_b   1.000
_cell.length_c   1.000
_cell.angle_alpha   90.00
_cell.angle_beta   90.00
_cell.angle_gamma   90.00
#
_symmetry.space_group_name_H-M   'P 1'
#
loop_
_entity.id
_entity.type
_entity.pdbx_description
1 polymer ?
#
loop_
_entity_poly.entity_id
_entity_poly.type
_entity_poly.pdbx_seq_one_letter_code
_entity_poly.pdbx_strand_id
1 'polypeptide(L)'
;MPVKPQMVLNALIELVEEKRQAIVCLDDDGRPRAAFTVLDAIRFISQRAKDMDGLIALQDHTVADLIAATNLTGRWVQMDEASPIALAVKELQKPRIQILVGIEGASGKATGAILRAHRRY
;
A
#
# COMPACT_ATOMS: atom_id res chain seq x y z
N MET A 1 5.24 -4.29 -12.48
CA MET A 1 3.84 -4.72 -12.71
C MET A 1 2.95 -3.90 -11.79
N PRO A 2 1.89 -3.26 -12.29
CA PRO A 2 0.96 -2.52 -11.44
C PRO A 2 0.20 -3.49 -10.53
N VAL A 3 0.04 -3.13 -9.26
CA VAL A 3 -0.74 -3.92 -8.30
C VAL A 3 -2.21 -3.58 -8.46
N LYS A 4 -3.06 -4.60 -8.64
CA LYS A 4 -4.52 -4.45 -8.83
C LYS A 4 -5.27 -5.25 -7.76
N PRO A 5 -6.53 -4.91 -7.44
CA PRO A 5 -7.30 -5.61 -6.40
C PRO A 5 -7.41 -7.12 -6.61
N GLN A 6 -7.57 -7.58 -7.84
CA GLN A 6 -7.71 -8.99 -8.22
C GLN A 6 -6.39 -9.77 -8.24
N MET A 7 -5.25 -9.12 -7.98
CA MET A 7 -3.96 -9.79 -7.93
C MET A 7 -3.92 -10.75 -6.74
N VAL A 8 -3.56 -12.01 -6.99
CA VAL A 8 -3.35 -13.00 -5.93
C VAL A 8 -2.12 -12.70 -5.09
N LEU A 9 -2.14 -13.08 -3.82
CA LEU A 9 -1.05 -12.73 -2.90
C LEU A 9 0.27 -13.41 -3.23
N ASN A 10 0.25 -14.61 -3.83
CA ASN A 10 1.46 -15.23 -4.40
C ASN A 10 2.19 -14.23 -5.32
N ALA A 11 1.49 -13.71 -6.33
CA ALA A 11 2.07 -12.79 -7.29
C ALA A 11 2.49 -11.45 -6.66
N LEU A 12 1.78 -11.02 -5.61
CA LEU A 12 2.16 -9.83 -4.86
C LEU A 12 3.50 -10.00 -4.16
N ILE A 13 3.74 -11.15 -3.52
CA ILE A 13 4.97 -11.41 -2.76
C ILE A 13 6.21 -11.43 -3.66
N GLU A 14 6.10 -11.91 -4.89
CA GLU A 14 7.16 -11.84 -5.90
C GLU A 14 7.56 -10.39 -6.27
N LEU A 15 6.71 -9.41 -5.98
CA LEU A 15 6.99 -7.98 -6.20
C LEU A 15 7.61 -7.28 -4.99
N VAL A 16 7.64 -7.96 -3.83
CA VAL A 16 8.18 -7.42 -2.58
C VAL A 16 9.70 -7.58 -2.59
N GLU A 17 10.40 -6.45 -2.71
CA GLU A 17 11.85 -6.37 -2.59
C GLU A 17 12.23 -5.28 -1.58
N GLU A 18 13.46 -5.32 -1.07
CA GLU A 18 13.95 -4.39 -0.03
C GLU A 18 13.72 -2.90 -0.39
N LYS A 19 13.81 -2.58 -1.69
CA LYS A 19 13.62 -1.23 -2.24
C LYS A 19 12.16 -0.82 -2.44
N ARG A 20 11.20 -1.76 -2.31
CA ARG A 20 9.76 -1.52 -2.51
C ARG A 20 8.98 -1.78 -1.22
N GLN A 21 9.11 -0.84 -0.28
CA GLN A 21 8.47 -0.95 1.03
C GLN A 21 7.01 -0.44 1.05
N ALA A 22 6.60 0.30 0.02
CA ALA A 22 5.22 0.73 -0.20
C ALA A 22 4.63 0.03 -1.42
N ILE A 23 3.39 -0.40 -1.29
CA ILE A 23 2.61 -1.03 -2.35
C ILE A 23 1.40 -0.14 -2.62
N VAL A 24 1.26 0.29 -3.87
CA VAL A 24 0.14 1.12 -4.32
C VAL A 24 -0.76 0.27 -5.22
N CYS A 25 -1.98 0.04 -4.77
CA CYS A 25 -3.02 -0.63 -5.54
C CYS A 25 -3.71 0.39 -6.45
N LEU A 26 -3.72 0.12 -7.75
CA LEU A 26 -4.25 1.00 -8.78
C LEU A 26 -5.59 0.48 -9.31
N ASP A 27 -6.44 1.39 -9.77
CA ASP A 27 -7.58 1.06 -10.62
C ASP A 27 -7.16 0.82 -12.08
N ASP A 28 -8.14 0.61 -12.96
CA ASP A 28 -7.89 0.36 -14.39
C ASP A 28 -7.38 1.60 -15.14
N ASP A 29 -7.63 2.80 -14.60
CA ASP A 29 -7.13 4.07 -15.15
C ASP A 29 -5.72 4.42 -14.64
N GLY A 30 -5.16 3.62 -13.73
CA GLY A 30 -3.85 3.83 -13.12
C GLY A 30 -3.87 4.78 -11.93
N ARG A 31 -5.05 5.09 -11.38
CA ARG A 31 -5.21 5.97 -10.22
C ARG A 31 -5.08 5.16 -8.93
N PRO A 32 -4.46 5.71 -7.87
CA PRO A 32 -4.35 5.00 -6.61
C PRO A 32 -5.71 4.78 -5.96
N ARG A 33 -6.03 3.52 -5.63
CA ARG A 33 -7.23 3.13 -4.88
C ARG A 33 -6.93 2.76 -3.43
N ALA A 34 -5.73 2.25 -3.16
CA ALA A 34 -5.24 1.98 -1.82
C ALA A 34 -3.71 2.03 -1.80
N ALA A 35 -3.14 2.31 -0.63
CA ALA A 35 -1.72 2.12 -0.38
C ALA A 35 -1.50 1.42 0.95
N PHE A 36 -0.56 0.49 0.97
CA PHE A 36 -0.22 -0.30 2.16
C PHE A 36 1.27 -0.68 2.13
N THR A 37 1.77 -1.13 3.27
CA THR A 37 3.17 -1.54 3.44
C THR A 37 3.31 -3.06 3.33
N VAL A 38 4.54 -3.53 3.15
CA VAL A 38 4.85 -4.96 3.25
C VAL A 38 4.45 -5.53 4.62
N LEU A 39 4.56 -4.74 5.70
CA LEU A 39 4.13 -5.14 7.03
C LEU A 39 2.62 -5.40 7.11
N ASP A 40 1.80 -4.65 6.37
CA ASP A 40 0.36 -4.89 6.30
C ASP A 40 0.07 -6.24 5.63
N ALA A 41 0.80 -6.58 4.56
CA ALA A 41 0.70 -7.88 3.91
C ALA A 41 1.12 -9.03 4.82
N ILE A 42 2.25 -8.90 5.54
CA ILE A 42 2.71 -9.89 6.52
C ILE A 42 1.66 -10.10 7.61
N ARG A 43 1.08 -9.02 8.13
CA ARG A 43 0.02 -9.10 9.16
C ARG A 43 -1.22 -9.81 8.65
N PHE A 44 -1.66 -9.50 7.43
CA PHE A 44 -2.78 -10.18 6.80
C PHE A 44 -2.51 -11.70 6.66
N ILE A 45 -1.38 -12.07 6.07
CA ILE A 45 -0.98 -13.47 5.88
C ILE A 45 -0.90 -14.18 7.23
N SER A 46 -0.28 -13.54 8.23
CA SER A 46 -0.14 -14.10 9.58
C SER A 46 -1.50 -14.30 10.26
N GLN A 47 -2.45 -13.39 10.06
CA GLN A 47 -3.80 -13.53 10.60
C GLN A 47 -4.55 -14.67 9.90
N ARG A 48 -4.50 -14.74 8.57
CA ARG A 48 -5.13 -15.83 7.81
C ARG A 48 -4.53 -17.19 8.15
N ALA A 49 -3.22 -17.28 8.32
CA ALA A 49 -2.58 -18.50 8.78
C ALA A 49 -3.11 -18.94 10.16
N LYS A 50 -3.30 -18.01 11.11
CA LYS A 50 -3.90 -18.35 12.42
C LYS A 50 -5.33 -18.86 12.30
N ASP A 51 -6.14 -18.25 11.44
CA ASP A 51 -7.54 -18.63 11.25
C ASP A 51 -7.69 -19.98 10.52
N MET A 52 -6.62 -20.45 9.85
CA MET A 52 -6.59 -21.68 9.04
C MET A 52 -5.61 -22.73 9.58
N ASP A 53 -5.32 -22.72 10.89
CA ASP A 53 -4.41 -23.67 11.56
C ASP A 53 -3.02 -23.81 10.90
N GLY A 54 -2.51 -22.71 10.34
CA GLY A 54 -1.23 -22.61 9.66
C GLY A 54 -1.26 -22.96 8.17
N LEU A 55 -2.37 -23.48 7.65
CA LEU A 55 -2.51 -23.91 6.26
C LEU A 55 -3.13 -22.81 5.40
N ILE A 56 -2.30 -21.86 4.97
CA ILE A 56 -2.70 -20.79 4.05
C ILE A 56 -2.18 -21.05 2.63
N ALA A 57 -3.09 -21.03 1.66
CA ALA A 57 -2.74 -21.01 0.24
C ALA A 57 -2.81 -19.58 -0.28
N LEU A 58 -1.66 -18.96 -0.60
CA LEU A 58 -1.60 -17.56 -1.03
C LEU A 58 -2.31 -17.30 -2.37
N GLN A 59 -2.53 -18.33 -3.19
CA GLN A 59 -3.32 -18.20 -4.42
C GLN A 59 -4.82 -17.99 -4.16
N ASP A 60 -5.32 -18.37 -2.98
CA ASP A 60 -6.75 -18.27 -2.63
C ASP A 60 -7.09 -16.91 -2.01
N HIS A 61 -6.11 -16.01 -1.92
CA HIS A 61 -6.27 -14.68 -1.37
C HIS A 61 -5.80 -13.62 -2.36
N THR A 62 -6.49 -12.49 -2.36
CA THR A 62 -6.25 -11.37 -3.25
C THR A 62 -5.80 -10.12 -2.51
N VAL A 63 -5.28 -9.14 -3.25
CA VAL A 63 -5.01 -7.79 -2.75
C VAL A 63 -6.29 -7.13 -2.23
N ALA A 64 -7.46 -7.41 -2.83
CA ALA A 64 -8.74 -6.93 -2.34
C ALA A 64 -9.06 -7.48 -0.94
N ASP A 65 -8.79 -8.76 -0.67
CA ASP A 65 -8.99 -9.36 0.65
C ASP A 65 -8.09 -8.71 1.71
N LEU A 66 -6.82 -8.47 1.34
CA LEU A 66 -5.86 -7.75 2.17
C LEU A 66 -6.36 -6.34 2.50
N ILE A 67 -6.80 -5.59 1.49
CA ILE A 67 -7.32 -4.22 1.66
C ILE A 67 -8.57 -4.23 2.54
N ALA A 68 -9.49 -5.18 2.35
CA ALA A 68 -10.72 -5.26 3.11
C ALA A 68 -10.48 -5.62 4.59
N ALA A 69 -9.54 -6.52 4.85
CA ALA A 69 -9.18 -6.92 6.21
C ALA A 69 -8.29 -5.89 6.93
N THR A 70 -7.54 -5.09 6.19
CA THR A 70 -6.67 -4.06 6.76
C THR A 70 -7.42 -2.74 6.85
N ASN A 71 -7.53 -2.16 8.05
CA ASN A 71 -8.05 -0.79 8.18
C ASN A 71 -7.02 0.22 7.62
N LEU A 72 -7.06 0.43 6.30
CA LEU A 72 -6.18 1.37 5.57
C LEU A 72 -6.71 2.81 5.61
N THR A 73 -7.95 3.02 6.06
CA THR A 73 -8.60 4.34 6.12
C THR A 73 -7.78 5.30 6.97
N GLY A 74 -7.40 6.44 6.37
CA GLY A 74 -6.61 7.47 7.05
C GLY A 74 -5.17 7.07 7.37
N ARG A 75 -4.65 5.99 6.77
CA ARG A 75 -3.23 5.59 6.87
C ARG A 75 -2.39 6.03 5.68
N TRP A 76 -3.03 6.53 4.63
CA TRP A 76 -2.37 7.04 3.45
C TRP A 76 -3.14 8.23 2.87
N VAL A 77 -2.47 8.99 2.02
CA VAL A 77 -3.03 10.18 1.36
C VAL A 77 -2.46 10.31 -0.06
N GLN A 78 -3.18 11.01 -0.93
CA GLN A 78 -2.70 11.40 -2.26
C GLN A 78 -2.30 12.88 -2.25
N MET A 79 -1.30 13.23 -3.05
CA MET A 79 -0.89 14.62 -3.24
C MET A 79 -0.45 14.82 -4.68
N ASP A 80 -0.82 15.94 -5.28
CA ASP A 80 -0.31 16.33 -6.61
C ASP A 80 1.22 16.40 -6.57
N GLU A 81 1.89 15.77 -7.53
CA GLU A 81 3.35 15.74 -7.65
C GLU A 81 3.97 17.14 -7.84
N ALA A 82 3.20 18.10 -8.37
CA ALA A 82 3.63 19.49 -8.48
C ALA A 82 3.59 20.22 -7.13
N SER A 83 3.01 19.62 -6.08
CA SER A 83 2.91 20.23 -4.77
C SER A 83 4.28 20.31 -4.08
N PRO A 84 4.56 21.39 -3.32
CA PRO A 84 5.81 21.52 -2.57
C PRO A 84 6.03 20.36 -1.59
N ILE A 85 7.25 19.83 -1.54
CA ILE A 85 7.64 18.74 -0.63
C ILE A 85 7.37 19.05 0.85
N ALA A 86 7.40 20.33 1.25
CA ALA A 86 7.07 20.76 2.60
C ALA A 86 5.63 20.37 3.01
N LEU A 87 4.69 20.34 2.06
CA LEU A 87 3.32 19.88 2.31
C LEU A 87 3.29 18.35 2.49
N ALA A 88 4.03 17.60 1.67
CA ALA A 88 4.18 16.15 1.87
C ALA A 88 4.73 15.81 3.25
N VAL A 89 5.74 16.55 3.73
CA VAL A 89 6.29 16.37 5.08
C VAL A 89 5.22 16.63 6.15
N LYS A 90 4.42 17.70 6.01
CA LYS A 90 3.33 18.00 6.95
C LYS A 90 2.26 16.89 6.96
N GLU A 91 1.91 16.36 5.80
CA GLU A 91 0.98 15.23 5.69
C GLU A 91 1.52 13.98 6.41
N LEU A 92 2.78 13.62 6.18
CA LEU A 92 3.43 12.46 6.81
C LEU A 92 3.67 12.63 8.33
N GLN A 93 3.63 13.88 8.84
CA GLN A 93 3.67 14.14 10.28
C GLN A 93 2.35 13.85 10.99
N LYS A 94 1.23 13.75 10.25
CA LYS A 94 -0.07 13.42 10.85
C LYS A 94 -0.02 12.04 11.50
N PRO A 95 -0.64 11.84 12.69
CA PRO A 95 -0.43 10.65 13.51
C PRO A 95 -0.63 9.30 12.82
N ARG A 96 -1.54 9.23 11.84
CA ARG A 96 -1.92 7.97 11.19
C ARG A 96 -1.36 7.78 9.78
N ILE A 97 -0.93 8.86 9.11
CA ILE A 97 -0.42 8.77 7.74
C ILE A 97 0.95 8.11 7.77
N GLN A 98 1.08 7.02 7.00
CA GLN A 98 2.31 6.25 6.82
C GLN A 98 2.81 6.32 5.38
N ILE A 99 1.90 6.55 4.43
CA ILE A 99 2.21 6.57 3.00
C ILE A 99 1.59 7.80 2.37
N LEU A 100 2.37 8.55 1.61
CA LEU A 100 1.87 9.56 0.69
C LEU A 100 2.10 9.06 -0.73
N VAL A 101 1.08 9.08 -1.57
CA VAL A 101 1.17 8.71 -2.98
C VAL A 101 1.14 9.98 -3.82
N GLY A 102 2.20 10.21 -4.60
CA GLY A 102 2.25 11.27 -5.59
C GLY A 102 1.33 10.93 -6.77
N ILE A 103 0.56 11.91 -7.23
CA ILE A 103 -0.28 11.78 -8.42
C ILE A 103 0.00 12.90 -9.41
N GLU A 104 -0.08 12.59 -10.71
CA GLU A 104 -0.11 13.63 -11.75
C GLU A 104 -1.47 14.34 -11.69
N GLY A 105 -1.48 15.66 -11.48
CA GLY A 105 -2.72 16.42 -11.27
C GLY A 105 -3.77 16.29 -12.40
N ALA A 106 -3.33 16.14 -13.66
CA ALA A 106 -4.24 16.04 -14.81
C ALA A 106 -4.93 14.68 -14.93
N SER A 107 -4.20 13.59 -14.71
CA SER A 107 -4.71 12.22 -14.93
C SER A 107 -5.14 11.53 -13.64
N GLY A 108 -4.60 11.97 -12.49
CA GLY A 108 -4.71 11.30 -11.20
C GLY A 108 -3.86 10.03 -11.10
N LYS A 109 -2.99 9.75 -12.09
CA LYS A 109 -2.16 8.55 -12.10
C LYS A 109 -1.06 8.63 -11.06
N ALA A 110 -0.76 7.49 -10.44
CA ALA A 110 0.31 7.40 -9.46
C ALA A 110 1.68 7.65 -10.12
N THR A 111 2.48 8.54 -9.53
CA THR A 111 3.83 8.87 -10.02
C THR A 111 4.92 8.40 -9.07
N GLY A 112 4.59 8.20 -7.79
CA GLY A 112 5.50 7.64 -6.80
C GLY A 112 4.86 7.55 -5.41
N ALA A 113 5.63 7.09 -4.42
CA ALA A 113 5.19 7.06 -3.03
C ALA A 113 6.32 7.44 -2.07
N ILE A 114 5.96 8.12 -0.98
CA ILE A 114 6.85 8.48 0.12
C ILE A 114 6.34 7.78 1.38
N LEU A 115 7.23 7.04 2.03
CA LEU A 115 6.97 6.42 3.33
C LEU A 115 7.36 7.35 4.46
N ARG A 116 6.57 7.32 5.53
CA ARG A 116 6.96 7.91 6.79
C ARG A 116 8.13 7.09 7.37
N ALA A 117 9.27 7.74 7.55
CA ALA A 117 10.38 7.13 8.28
C ALA A 117 10.00 7.01 9.77
N HIS A 118 10.04 5.80 10.31
CA HIS A 118 10.02 5.60 11.75
C HIS A 118 11.39 5.94 12.32
N ARG A 119 11.43 6.70 13.43
CA ARG A 119 12.70 6.98 14.12
C ARG A 119 13.36 5.65 14.49
N ARG A 120 14.67 5.54 14.28
CA ARG A 120 15.48 4.41 14.76
C ARG A 120 15.36 4.42 16.29
N TYR A 121 14.81 3.35 16.85
CA TYR A 121 14.86 3.05 18.28
C TYR A 121 16.10 2.21 18.56
#